data_AF-A0A5E6MJA6-F1
#
_entry.id   AF-A0A5E6MJA6-F1
#
_cell.length_a   1.000
_cell.length_b   1.000
_cell.length_c   1.000
_cell.angle_alpha   90.00
_cell.angle_beta   90.00
_cell.angle_gamma   90.00
#
_symmetry.space_group_name_H-M   'P 1'
#
loop_
_entity.id
_entity.type
_entity.pdbx_description
1 polymer ?
#
loop_
_entity_poly.entity_id
_entity_poly.type
_entity_poly.pdbx_seq_one_letter_code
_entity_poly.pdbx_strand_id
1 'polypeptide(L)' 'METCTLRSWPADGRRRAVVSRILPEIDDPRFPVKRALGEALCVQAHVFSDGHDRIEVRLRYRHQGDSEWRE' A
#
# COMPACT_ATOMS: atom_id res chain seq x y z
N MET A 1 -14.00 8.02 0.88
CA MET A 1 -14.65 7.06 1.80
C MET A 1 -14.93 5.77 1.06
N GLU A 2 -13.89 4.97 0.88
CA GLU A 2 -14.02 3.53 0.61
C GLU A 2 -13.05 2.90 1.59
N THR A 3 -13.59 2.52 2.74
CA THR A 3 -12.88 1.73 3.73
C THR A 3 -12.36 0.49 3.01
N CYS A 4 -11.04 0.27 3.06
CA CYS A 4 -10.42 -0.97 2.66
C CYS A 4 -11.02 -2.06 3.55
N THR A 5 -12.12 -2.64 3.06
CA THR A 5 -12.94 -3.60 3.77
C THR A 5 -12.06 -4.77 4.10
N LEU A 6 -11.94 -5.03 5.40
CA LEU A 6 -11.49 -6.23 6.06
C LEU A 6 -11.54 -7.45 5.12
N ARG A 7 -10.44 -7.70 4.42
CA ARG A 7 -10.15 -9.01 3.86
C ARG A 7 -10.00 -9.88 5.10
N SER A 8 -11.02 -10.68 5.45
CA SER A 8 -11.05 -11.54 6.64
C SER A 8 -9.66 -12.12 6.88
N TRP A 9 -9.07 -11.78 8.03
CA TRP A 9 -7.77 -12.33 8.41
C TRP A 9 -7.98 -13.84 8.62
N PRO A 10 -7.25 -14.72 7.91
CA PRO A 10 -7.30 -16.13 8.25
C PRO A 10 -6.81 -16.25 9.70
N ALA A 11 -7.64 -16.81 10.58
CA ALA A 11 -7.36 -16.96 12.01
C ALA A 11 -6.09 -17.80 12.30
N ASP A 12 -5.62 -18.55 11.29
CA ASP A 12 -4.52 -19.50 11.35
C ASP A 12 -3.12 -18.86 11.20
N GLY A 13 -2.98 -17.54 11.33
CA GLY A 13 -1.67 -16.85 11.29
C GLY A 13 -0.94 -16.88 9.94
N ARG A 14 -1.54 -17.41 8.87
CA ARG A 14 -0.90 -17.53 7.53
C ARG A 14 -0.72 -16.21 6.75
N ARG A 15 -1.17 -15.06 7.28
CA ARG A 15 -0.76 -13.75 6.74
C ARG A 15 0.53 -13.32 7.42
N ARG A 16 1.63 -13.76 6.83
CA ARG A 16 2.99 -13.53 7.34
C ARG A 16 3.53 -12.15 7.03
N ALA A 17 3.14 -11.55 5.90
CA ALA A 17 3.66 -10.26 5.44
C ALA A 17 2.78 -9.08 5.90
N VAL A 18 3.40 -8.11 6.56
CA VAL A 18 2.79 -6.88 7.06
C VAL A 18 3.36 -5.70 6.30
N VAL A 19 2.48 -4.83 5.79
CA VAL A 19 2.84 -3.52 5.21
C VAL A 19 2.34 -2.46 6.18
N SER A 20 3.21 -1.54 6.57
CA SER A 20 2.93 -0.47 7.51
C SER A 20 3.59 0.83 7.06
N ARG A 21 3.11 1.97 7.56
CA ARG A 21 3.66 3.32 7.32
C ARG A 21 4.07 3.56 5.86
N ILE A 22 3.09 3.87 5.03
CA ILE A 22 3.29 4.16 3.62
C ILE A 22 3.59 5.65 3.49
N LEU A 23 4.78 5.98 3.01
CA LEU A 23 5.22 7.36 2.82
C LEU A 23 5.25 7.69 1.32
N PRO A 24 4.93 8.94 0.94
CA PRO A 24 4.50 10.03 1.83
C PRO A 24 3.04 9.87 2.29
N GLU A 25 2.78 10.19 3.56
CA GLU A 25 1.43 10.30 4.13
C GLU A 25 1.24 11.73 4.70
N ILE A 26 0.04 12.27 4.59
CA ILE A 26 -0.31 13.60 5.10
C ILE A 26 -1.52 13.46 6.02
N ASP A 27 -1.32 13.73 7.31
CA ASP A 27 -2.35 13.68 8.37
C ASP A 27 -3.27 12.46 8.27
N ASP A 28 -2.68 11.26 8.20
CA ASP A 28 -3.32 9.94 8.35
C ASP A 28 -4.85 9.91 8.13
N PRO A 29 -5.33 9.23 7.08
CA PRO A 29 -5.45 9.54 5.64
C PRO A 29 -6.34 10.76 5.28
N ARG A 30 -6.26 11.89 5.99
CA ARG A 30 -7.17 13.03 5.74
C ARG A 30 -6.95 13.72 4.41
N PHE A 31 -5.71 13.77 3.94
CA PHE A 31 -5.35 14.49 2.73
C PHE A 31 -4.60 13.61 1.72
N PRO A 32 -4.93 13.70 0.42
CA PRO A 32 -4.17 13.02 -0.61
C PRO A 32 -2.81 13.70 -0.81
N VAL A 33 -1.81 12.88 -1.12
CA VAL A 33 -0.51 13.36 -1.61
C VAL A 33 -0.72 14.06 -2.95
N LYS A 34 -0.09 15.23 -3.10
CA LYS A 34 -0.09 16.00 -4.34
C LYS A 34 1.24 15.83 -5.06
N ARG A 35 1.20 15.78 -6.39
CA ARG A 35 2.36 15.78 -7.29
C ARG A 35 2.05 16.56 -8.56
N ALA A 36 3.05 17.10 -9.23
CA ALA A 36 2.91 17.72 -10.53
C ALA A 36 3.01 16.70 -11.68
N LEU A 37 2.56 17.09 -12.87
CA LEU A 37 2.77 16.30 -14.08
C LEU A 37 4.27 16.24 -14.40
N GLY A 38 4.77 15.04 -14.71
CA GLY A 38 6.19 14.80 -14.97
C GLY A 38 7.07 14.64 -13.72
N GLU A 39 6.51 14.87 -12.53
CA GLU A 39 7.24 14.69 -11.26
C GLU A 39 7.27 13.22 -10.84
N ALA A 40 8.44 12.74 -10.44
CA ALA A 40 8.61 11.41 -9.86
C ALA A 40 8.15 11.42 -8.40
N LEU A 41 7.26 10.49 -8.03
CA LEU A 41 6.83 10.29 -6.66
C LEU A 41 7.54 9.07 -6.07
N CYS A 42 8.41 9.28 -5.08
CA CYS A 42 9.05 8.20 -4.33
C CYS A 42 8.09 7.68 -3.26
N VAL A 43 7.66 6.43 -3.40
CA VAL A 43 6.82 5.74 -2.41
C VAL A 43 7.69 4.80 -1.59
N GLN A 44 7.57 4.89 -0.26
CA GLN A 44 8.27 4.03 0.69
C GLN A 44 7.25 3.34 1.60
N ALA A 45 7.57 2.12 2.04
CA ALA A 45 6.72 1.39 2.96
C ALA A 45 7.57 0.52 3.88
N HIS A 46 7.13 0.38 5.13
CA HIS A 46 7.73 -0.56 6.06
C HIS A 46 7.08 -1.92 5.85
N VAL A 47 7.84 -2.85 5.28
CA VAL A 47 7.36 -4.21 4.99
C VAL A 47 8.22 -5.22 5.71
N PHE A 48 7.58 -6.14 6.42
CA PHE A 48 8.25 -7.23 7.12
C PHE A 48 7.38 -8.48 7.10
N SER A 49 7.99 -9.65 7.32
CA SER A 49 7.28 -10.91 7.52
C SER A 49 7.73 -11.62 8.80
N ASP A 50 6.92 -12.56 9.32
CA ASP A 50 7.41 -13.44 10.37
C ASP A 50 8.44 -14.45 9.83
N GLY A 51 9.51 -14.66 10.59
CA GLY A 51 10.55 -15.63 10.27
C GLY A 51 11.59 -15.14 9.25
N HIS A 52 12.13 -16.09 8.47
CA HIS A 52 13.20 -15.87 7.50
C HIS A 52 12.71 -15.84 6.04
N ASP A 53 11.41 -15.67 5.86
CA ASP A 53 10.80 -15.64 4.53
C ASP A 53 11.32 -14.43 3.75
N ARG A 54 11.65 -14.63 2.46
CA ARG A 54 12.02 -13.53 1.57
C ARG A 54 10.75 -12.80 1.13
N ILE A 55 10.74 -11.48 1.28
CA ILE A 55 9.63 -10.63 0.89
C ILE A 55 9.89 -9.96 -0.45
N GLU A 56 8.83 -9.79 -1.22
CA GLU A 56 8.80 -9.01 -2.45
C GLU A 56 7.63 -8.03 -2.36
N VAL A 57 7.86 -6.79 -2.82
CA VAL A 57 6.88 -5.71 -2.76
C VAL A 57 6.63 -5.20 -4.17
N ARG A 58 5.36 -4.90 -4.48
CA ARG A 58 4.93 -4.26 -5.73
C ARG A 58 4.07 -3.06 -5.40
N LEU A 59 4.42 -1.92 -5.97
CA LEU A 59 3.58 -0.73 -5.94
C LEU A 59 2.48 -0.90 -6.98
N ARG A 60 1.22 -0.72 -6.60
CA ARG A 60 0.11 -0.71 -7.55
C ARG A 60 -0.59 0.64 -7.54
N TYR A 61 -0.83 1.19 -8.73
CA TYR A 61 -1.51 2.48 -8.89
C TYR A 61 -2.47 2.46 -10.07
N ARG A 62 -3.50 3.31 -10.01
CA ARG A 62 -4.49 3.51 -11.08
C ARG A 62 -5.05 4.92 -11.01
N HIS A 63 -5.50 5.47 -12.12
CA HIS A 63 -6.34 6.66 -12.07
C HIS A 63 -7.75 6.30 -11.60
N GLN A 64 -8.49 7.27 -11.04
CA GLN A 64 -9.82 7.01 -10.47
C GLN A 64 -10.79 6.36 -11.47
N GLY A 65 -10.71 6.76 -12.75
CA GLY A 65 -11.53 6.23 -13.84
C GLY A 65 -11.03 4.90 -14.44
N ASP A 66 -9.84 4.44 -14.06
CA ASP A 66 -9.29 3.18 -14.57
C ASP A 66 -9.87 2.00 -13.76
N SER A 67 -10.27 0.95 -14.47
CA SER A 67 -10.67 -0.34 -13.88
C SER A 67 -9.48 -1.23 -13.53
N GLU A 68 -8.36 -1.07 -14.23
CA GLU A 68 -7.17 -1.91 -14.09
C GLU A 68 -6.07 -1.22 -13.27
N TRP A 69 -5.35 -2.03 -12.50
CA TRP A 69 -4.19 -1.58 -11.73
C TRP A 69 -2.91 -1.75 -12.56
N ARG A 70 -2.02 -0.77 -12.47
CA ARG A 70 -0.66 -0.80 -13.03
C ARG A 70 0.34 -1.09 -11.92
N GLU A 71 1.50 -1.65 -12.28
CA GLU A 71 2.67 -1.82 -11.39
C GLU A 71 3.86 -0.96 -11.85
#